data_AF-A0A831TT54-F1
#
_entry.id   AF-A0A831TT54-F1
#
_cell.length_a   1.000
_cell.length_b   1.000
_cell.length_c   1.000
_cell.angle_alpha   90.00
_cell.angle_beta   90.00
_cell.angle_gamma   90.00
#
_symmetry.space_group_name_H-M   'P 1'
#
loop_
_entity.id
_entity.type
_entity.pdbx_description
1 polymer ?
#
loop_
_entity_poly.entity_id
_entity_poly.type
_entity_poly.pdbx_seq_one_letter_code
_entity_poly.pdbx_strand_id
1 'polypeptide(L)'
;MAMGDKHFVASVGAPPGQYAEVEYSLGGRRWRTQFAPVAVARLTELQGADATILVTRQALDMWYQALAAELEGAGVRPEPVVIAEGRTEEERLAVVDALVKRVPAGAIVTLDVTFALRHLPFVYLAAMAYLVGLRGVRLEGVYYGAHQLRGEDGVAPIIELTSLVSLLEWYHVLQTVRDTGDFGAFARRLKADVGRLFQTGAPDLVLSRSRSAAEQLAAALSAGLPLEVGLAAARLRDALEGLHFGRDVAHAGRLALEEMRRQIESWSLVGLSCEKTAIPLDVPELKRQLRVARHYAEHRDLPKTLLLLREWVVNAALLAYGKADVWLDRQERERMARYLEGLNWRGRYDLLTDTQRPWVSLWKQITARRNALAHAGMNREPVDVATGVLERLIEQCEALLQGDRVHALDVPQGPRLLVAPLGLTPGALYSAVRCVTPDRLLVLTSAQARPLLAQALAHAGRADLDPHVIELADPHLGFLEVRAAIDGNVRRLLVDCREVVVSLTGGTTALQFGAEEIRREAERLGVPVRRIGLVDRRPRPEQEANPYVLGELLDLDLQRPDEET
;
A
#
# COMPACT_ATOMS: atom_id res chain seq x y z
N MET A 1 -2.42 9.62 -28.68
CA MET A 1 -1.65 8.50 -29.24
C MET A 1 -1.87 8.53 -30.75
N ALA A 2 -0.81 8.49 -31.56
CA ALA A 2 -0.96 8.34 -33.00
C ALA A 2 -1.81 7.08 -33.29
N MET A 3 -2.82 7.18 -34.16
CA MET A 3 -3.51 5.98 -34.65
C MET A 3 -2.46 5.11 -35.34
N GLY A 4 -2.24 3.90 -34.84
CA GLY A 4 -1.37 2.94 -35.50
C GLY A 4 -1.94 2.56 -36.86
N ASP A 5 -1.06 2.26 -37.82
CA ASP A 5 -1.48 1.84 -39.15
C ASP A 5 -2.25 0.51 -39.07
N LYS A 6 -3.33 0.40 -39.84
CA LYS A 6 -4.12 -0.84 -39.96
C LYS A 6 -3.30 -1.89 -40.69
N HIS A 7 -3.25 -3.10 -40.14
CA HIS A 7 -2.50 -4.22 -40.72
C HIS A 7 -3.37 -5.48 -40.75
N PHE A 8 -3.52 -6.09 -41.92
CA PHE A 8 -4.31 -7.30 -42.09
C PHE A 8 -3.39 -8.52 -42.18
N VAL A 9 -3.61 -9.53 -41.35
CA VAL A 9 -2.90 -10.81 -41.42
C VAL A 9 -3.89 -11.85 -41.88
N ALA A 10 -3.59 -12.52 -42.98
CA ALA A 10 -4.41 -13.59 -43.51
C ALA A 10 -3.55 -14.72 -44.04
N SER A 11 -4.18 -15.83 -44.39
CA SER A 11 -3.51 -16.93 -45.08
C SER A 11 -4.33 -17.40 -46.27
N VAL A 12 -3.66 -18.02 -47.24
CA VAL A 12 -4.32 -18.81 -48.28
C VAL A 12 -3.59 -20.13 -48.46
N GLY A 13 -4.37 -21.21 -48.51
CA GLY A 13 -3.87 -22.57 -48.67
C GLY A 13 -3.94 -23.03 -50.13
N ALA A 14 -3.54 -24.28 -50.37
CA ALA A 14 -3.76 -24.97 -51.64
C ALA A 14 -4.49 -26.29 -51.35
N PRO A 15 -5.81 -26.26 -51.10
CA PRO A 15 -6.56 -27.49 -50.91
C PRO A 15 -6.52 -28.36 -52.19
N PRO A 16 -6.78 -29.67 -52.09
CA PRO A 16 -6.76 -30.58 -53.24
C PRO A 16 -7.76 -30.26 -54.38
N GLY A 17 -8.64 -29.28 -54.19
CA GLY A 17 -9.64 -28.82 -55.18
C GLY A 17 -9.56 -27.30 -55.41
N GLN A 18 -10.36 -26.79 -56.36
CA GLN A 18 -10.42 -25.35 -56.63
C GLN A 18 -11.22 -24.61 -55.55
N TYR A 19 -10.81 -23.37 -55.24
CA TYR A 19 -11.66 -22.48 -54.48
C TYR A 19 -12.92 -22.17 -55.30
N ALA A 20 -14.08 -22.39 -54.71
CA ALA A 20 -15.36 -22.04 -55.30
C ALA A 20 -15.77 -20.65 -54.82
N GLU A 21 -16.46 -19.90 -55.69
CA GLU A 21 -17.06 -18.64 -55.30
C GLU A 21 -18.21 -18.89 -54.31
N VAL A 22 -18.18 -18.18 -53.17
CA VAL A 22 -19.17 -18.31 -52.10
C VAL A 22 -19.61 -16.90 -51.66
N GLU A 23 -20.88 -16.78 -51.26
CA GLU A 23 -21.36 -15.58 -50.60
C GLU A 23 -21.07 -15.66 -49.11
N TYR A 24 -20.23 -14.76 -48.59
CA TYR A 24 -19.91 -14.65 -47.17
C TYR A 24 -20.78 -13.60 -46.49
N SER A 25 -21.10 -13.80 -45.21
CA SER A 25 -21.86 -12.82 -44.42
C SER A 25 -21.23 -12.49 -43.07
N LEU A 26 -21.29 -11.22 -42.67
CA LEU A 26 -20.87 -10.72 -41.36
C LEU A 26 -21.79 -9.59 -40.92
N GLY A 27 -22.44 -9.71 -39.76
CA GLY A 27 -23.30 -8.63 -39.22
C GLY A 27 -24.43 -8.20 -40.18
N GLY A 28 -25.01 -9.13 -40.94
CA GLY A 28 -26.06 -8.85 -41.93
C GLY A 28 -25.57 -8.30 -43.27
N ARG A 29 -24.29 -7.90 -43.38
CA ARG A 29 -23.66 -7.55 -44.66
C ARG A 29 -23.19 -8.81 -45.39
N ARG A 30 -23.15 -8.76 -46.73
CA ARG A 30 -22.75 -9.88 -47.58
C ARG A 30 -21.71 -9.46 -48.62
N TRP A 31 -20.80 -10.37 -48.96
CA TRP A 31 -19.84 -10.18 -50.03
C TRP A 31 -19.56 -11.52 -50.73
N ARG A 32 -19.56 -11.52 -52.06
CA ARG A 32 -19.32 -12.72 -52.86
C ARG A 32 -17.87 -12.72 -53.38
N THR A 33 -17.17 -13.81 -53.13
CA THR A 33 -15.76 -14.02 -53.53
C THR A 33 -15.39 -15.48 -53.33
N GLN A 34 -14.34 -15.94 -54.00
CA GLN A 34 -13.70 -17.23 -53.74
C GLN A 34 -12.76 -17.20 -52.51
N PHE A 35 -12.42 -16.01 -52.00
CA PHE A 35 -11.45 -15.83 -50.92
C PHE A 35 -12.07 -15.20 -49.67
N ALA A 36 -12.19 -15.97 -48.60
CA ALA A 36 -12.64 -15.45 -47.30
C ALA A 36 -11.86 -14.21 -46.80
N PRO A 37 -10.52 -14.11 -46.95
CA PRO A 37 -9.79 -12.89 -46.58
C PRO A 37 -10.29 -11.62 -47.29
N VAL A 38 -10.73 -11.72 -48.54
CA VAL A 38 -11.33 -10.59 -49.28
C VAL A 38 -12.66 -10.21 -48.67
N ALA A 39 -13.51 -11.19 -48.36
CA ALA A 39 -14.78 -10.94 -47.68
C ALA A 39 -14.55 -10.29 -46.31
N VAL A 40 -13.60 -10.78 -45.51
CA VAL A 40 -13.22 -10.15 -44.23
C VAL A 40 -12.79 -8.71 -44.45
N ALA A 41 -11.83 -8.44 -45.36
CA ALA A 41 -11.33 -7.10 -45.61
C ALA A 41 -12.43 -6.11 -46.04
N ARG A 42 -13.36 -6.55 -46.90
CA ARG A 42 -14.50 -5.75 -47.37
C ARG A 42 -15.53 -5.51 -46.27
N LEU A 43 -15.84 -6.54 -45.48
CA LEU A 43 -16.89 -6.51 -44.48
C LEU A 43 -16.46 -5.84 -43.17
N THR A 44 -15.16 -5.70 -42.94
CA THR A 44 -14.55 -5.06 -41.75
C THR A 44 -13.86 -3.72 -42.06
N GLU A 45 -13.98 -3.20 -43.28
CA GLU A 45 -13.52 -1.85 -43.67
C GLU A 45 -12.01 -1.63 -43.47
N LEU A 46 -11.21 -2.56 -44.02
CA LEU A 46 -9.74 -2.50 -44.00
C LEU A 46 -9.14 -1.65 -45.12
N GLN A 47 -9.90 -0.72 -45.71
CA GLN A 47 -9.36 0.16 -46.75
C GLN A 47 -8.14 0.93 -46.22
N GLY A 48 -7.07 0.93 -46.99
CA GLY A 48 -5.80 1.57 -46.66
C GLY A 48 -4.85 0.73 -45.80
N ALA A 49 -5.23 -0.48 -45.38
CA ALA A 49 -4.39 -1.37 -44.60
C ALA A 49 -3.28 -2.02 -45.44
N ASP A 50 -2.10 -2.20 -44.84
CA ASP A 50 -1.10 -3.15 -45.36
C ASP A 50 -1.50 -4.57 -44.96
N ALA A 51 -1.20 -5.57 -45.80
CA ALA A 51 -1.57 -6.95 -45.52
C ALA A 51 -0.41 -7.93 -45.67
N THR A 52 -0.21 -8.75 -44.66
CA THR A 52 0.69 -9.90 -44.68
C THR A 52 -0.09 -11.15 -45.00
N ILE A 53 0.12 -11.69 -46.20
CA ILE A 53 -0.57 -12.90 -46.67
C ILE A 53 0.38 -14.08 -46.54
N LEU A 54 0.12 -14.93 -45.55
CA LEU A 54 0.87 -16.16 -45.33
C LEU A 54 0.47 -17.21 -46.37
N VAL A 55 1.43 -17.68 -47.15
CA VAL A 55 1.19 -18.61 -48.26
C VAL A 55 2.20 -19.75 -48.26
N THR A 56 1.77 -20.96 -48.61
CA THR A 56 2.72 -22.01 -49.00
C THR A 56 3.24 -21.74 -50.41
N ARG A 57 4.36 -22.38 -50.80
CA ARG A 57 4.88 -22.25 -52.17
C ARG A 57 3.84 -22.59 -53.23
N GLN A 58 3.07 -23.66 -53.00
CA GLN A 58 2.00 -24.08 -53.90
C GLN A 58 0.85 -23.05 -53.96
N ALA A 59 0.44 -22.49 -52.83
CA ALA A 59 -0.62 -21.49 -52.79
C ALA A 59 -0.21 -20.16 -53.44
N LEU A 60 1.08 -19.80 -53.35
CA LEU A 60 1.65 -18.64 -54.03
C LEU A 60 1.46 -18.74 -55.55
N ASP A 61 1.79 -19.90 -56.13
CA ASP A 61 1.73 -20.12 -57.58
C ASP A 61 0.29 -20.22 -58.09
N MET A 62 -0.62 -20.80 -57.29
CA MET A 62 -1.99 -21.07 -57.70
C MET A 62 -2.97 -19.91 -57.46
N TRP A 63 -2.89 -19.26 -56.30
CA TRP A 63 -4.00 -18.44 -55.78
C TRP A 63 -3.62 -17.01 -55.40
N TYR A 64 -2.34 -16.76 -55.07
CA TYR A 64 -1.94 -15.46 -54.53
C TYR A 64 -2.25 -14.29 -55.46
N GLN A 65 -2.00 -14.40 -56.77
CA GLN A 65 -2.21 -13.29 -57.71
C GLN A 65 -3.70 -12.90 -57.80
N ALA A 66 -4.60 -13.88 -57.85
CA ALA A 66 -6.05 -13.63 -57.87
C ALA A 66 -6.52 -13.02 -56.53
N LEU A 67 -6.04 -13.55 -55.41
CA LEU A 67 -6.32 -13.01 -54.08
C LEU A 67 -5.83 -11.57 -53.94
N ALA A 68 -4.59 -11.30 -54.37
CA ALA A 68 -3.97 -9.98 -54.28
C ALA A 68 -4.76 -8.94 -55.08
N ALA A 69 -5.16 -9.27 -56.32
CA ALA A 69 -5.98 -8.37 -57.14
C ALA A 69 -7.33 -8.03 -56.49
N GLU A 70 -8.01 -9.01 -55.87
CA GLU A 70 -9.26 -8.75 -55.16
C GLU A 70 -9.08 -7.92 -53.89
N LEU A 71 -7.98 -8.12 -53.15
CA LEU A 71 -7.60 -7.32 -51.98
C LEU A 71 -7.21 -5.89 -52.34
N GLU A 72 -6.45 -5.69 -53.42
CA GLU A 72 -6.12 -4.37 -53.97
C GLU A 72 -7.39 -3.64 -54.41
N GLY A 73 -8.33 -4.34 -55.04
CA GLY A 73 -9.65 -3.81 -55.36
C GLY A 73 -10.46 -3.44 -54.10
N ALA A 74 -10.17 -4.05 -52.95
CA ALA A 74 -10.71 -3.69 -51.64
C ALA A 74 -9.96 -2.53 -50.95
N GLY A 75 -8.92 -1.99 -51.59
CA GLY A 75 -8.09 -0.91 -51.05
C GLY A 75 -7.06 -1.39 -50.03
N VAL A 76 -6.77 -2.69 -49.97
CA VAL A 76 -5.74 -3.29 -49.10
C VAL A 76 -4.46 -3.48 -49.91
N ARG A 77 -3.28 -3.36 -49.28
CA ARG A 77 -1.97 -3.56 -49.94
C ARG A 77 -1.36 -4.92 -49.54
N PRO A 78 -1.63 -6.01 -50.29
CA PRO A 78 -1.15 -7.34 -49.95
C PRO A 78 0.32 -7.56 -50.31
N GLU A 79 1.06 -8.14 -49.37
CA GLU A 79 2.39 -8.69 -49.60
C GLU A 79 2.44 -10.17 -49.20
N PRO A 80 2.98 -11.06 -50.05
CA PRO A 80 3.06 -12.47 -49.73
C PRO A 80 4.23 -12.73 -48.78
N VAL A 81 4.03 -13.66 -47.85
CA VAL A 81 5.08 -14.22 -47.01
C VAL A 81 5.02 -15.73 -47.14
N VAL A 82 6.04 -16.28 -47.80
CA VAL A 82 6.13 -17.73 -48.04
C VAL A 82 6.48 -18.42 -46.73
N ILE A 83 5.63 -19.34 -46.30
CA ILE A 83 5.81 -20.18 -45.11
C ILE A 83 5.80 -21.67 -45.47
N ALA A 84 6.45 -22.47 -44.63
CA ALA A 84 6.32 -23.92 -44.67
C ALA A 84 4.96 -24.36 -44.09
N GLU A 85 4.64 -25.65 -44.22
CA GLU A 85 3.35 -26.20 -43.76
C GLU A 85 3.27 -26.37 -42.23
N GLY A 86 4.36 -26.19 -41.48
CA GLY A 86 4.35 -26.29 -40.02
C GLY A 86 4.39 -27.73 -39.49
N ARG A 87 4.95 -28.66 -40.28
CA ARG A 87 5.04 -30.09 -39.94
C ARG A 87 6.01 -30.32 -38.78
N THR A 88 7.11 -29.58 -38.74
CA THR A 88 8.09 -29.63 -37.63
C THR A 88 7.92 -28.45 -36.69
N GLU A 89 8.57 -28.51 -35.52
CA GLU A 89 8.58 -27.39 -34.58
C GLU A 89 9.29 -26.16 -35.16
N GLU A 90 10.42 -26.37 -35.83
CA GLU A 90 11.21 -25.32 -36.48
C GLU A 90 10.37 -24.58 -37.54
N GLU A 91 9.59 -25.32 -38.34
CA GLU A 91 8.70 -24.71 -39.32
C GLU A 91 7.62 -23.85 -38.66
N ARG A 92 7.05 -24.29 -37.53
CA ARG A 92 6.05 -23.50 -36.78
C ARG A 92 6.66 -22.24 -36.16
N LEU A 93 7.87 -22.33 -35.61
CA LEU A 93 8.59 -21.17 -35.08
C LEU A 93 8.98 -20.18 -36.19
N ALA A 94 9.35 -20.66 -37.37
CA ALA A 94 9.63 -19.81 -38.52
C ALA A 94 8.41 -18.97 -38.96
N VAL A 95 7.19 -19.51 -38.82
CA VAL A 95 5.95 -18.74 -39.04
C VAL A 95 5.81 -17.61 -38.02
N VAL A 96 6.10 -17.88 -36.75
CA VAL A 96 6.11 -16.85 -35.70
C VAL A 96 7.11 -15.75 -36.04
N ASP A 97 8.35 -16.12 -36.38
CA ASP A 97 9.40 -15.16 -36.75
C ASP A 97 9.02 -14.31 -37.97
N ALA A 98 8.36 -14.92 -38.96
CA ALA A 98 7.91 -14.22 -40.15
C ALA A 98 6.85 -13.16 -39.81
N LEU A 99 5.88 -13.51 -38.97
CA LEU A 99 4.86 -12.57 -38.48
C LEU A 99 5.49 -11.44 -37.65
N VAL A 100 6.40 -11.78 -36.73
CA VAL A 100 7.07 -10.80 -35.85
C VAL A 100 7.91 -9.79 -36.64
N LYS A 101 8.51 -10.22 -37.76
CA LYS A 101 9.29 -9.33 -38.64
C LYS A 101 8.42 -8.43 -39.51
N ARG A 102 7.22 -8.91 -39.90
CA ARG A 102 6.39 -8.23 -40.92
C ARG A 102 5.35 -7.29 -40.34
N VAL A 103 4.81 -7.61 -39.17
CA VAL A 103 3.83 -6.77 -38.50
C VAL A 103 4.55 -5.59 -37.81
N PRO A 104 4.23 -4.33 -38.17
CA PRO A 104 4.87 -3.17 -37.56
C PRO A 104 4.56 -3.06 -36.07
N ALA A 105 5.50 -2.48 -35.31
CA ALA A 105 5.25 -2.15 -33.92
C ALA A 105 4.13 -1.11 -33.80
N GLY A 106 3.23 -1.28 -32.83
CA GLY A 106 2.09 -0.40 -32.62
C GLY A 106 0.94 -0.54 -33.64
N ALA A 107 1.04 -1.47 -34.60
CA ALA A 107 0.00 -1.68 -35.62
C ALA A 107 -1.33 -2.14 -35.02
N ILE A 108 -2.42 -1.80 -35.69
CA ILE A 108 -3.78 -2.28 -35.39
C ILE A 108 -4.04 -3.48 -36.30
N VAL A 109 -4.08 -4.69 -35.74
CA VAL A 109 -4.08 -5.93 -36.51
C VAL A 109 -5.48 -6.56 -36.57
N THR A 110 -5.91 -6.90 -37.77
CA THR A 110 -7.02 -7.83 -38.01
C THR A 110 -6.48 -9.17 -38.51
N LEU A 111 -6.93 -10.28 -37.92
CA LEU A 111 -6.46 -11.62 -38.24
C LEU A 111 -7.58 -12.46 -38.88
N ASP A 112 -7.35 -12.96 -40.09
CA ASP A 112 -8.16 -14.02 -40.71
C ASP A 112 -7.49 -15.38 -40.51
N VAL A 113 -8.23 -16.35 -39.95
CA VAL A 113 -7.76 -17.72 -39.72
C VAL A 113 -8.42 -18.74 -40.64
N THR A 114 -9.05 -18.30 -41.75
CA THR A 114 -9.95 -19.12 -42.56
C THR A 114 -9.24 -20.23 -43.32
N PHE A 115 -8.17 -19.90 -44.05
CA PHE A 115 -7.47 -20.85 -44.92
C PHE A 115 -6.19 -21.44 -44.32
N ALA A 116 -6.02 -21.29 -43.01
CA ALA A 116 -4.88 -21.82 -42.30
C ALA A 116 -4.98 -23.37 -42.21
N LEU A 117 -3.86 -24.09 -42.36
CA LEU A 117 -3.80 -25.50 -41.97
C LEU A 117 -4.25 -25.62 -40.51
N ARG A 118 -4.98 -26.69 -40.14
CA ARG A 118 -5.74 -26.78 -38.88
C ARG A 118 -5.00 -26.35 -37.60
N HIS A 119 -3.68 -26.50 -37.56
CA HIS A 119 -2.84 -26.14 -36.41
C HIS A 119 -2.27 -24.70 -36.48
N LEU A 120 -2.17 -24.09 -37.66
CA LEU A 120 -1.62 -22.75 -37.86
C LEU A 120 -2.41 -21.62 -37.18
N PRO A 121 -3.76 -21.66 -37.02
CA PRO A 121 -4.46 -20.66 -36.21
C PRO A 121 -3.91 -20.53 -34.79
N PHE A 122 -3.47 -21.65 -34.17
CA PHE A 122 -2.84 -21.62 -32.85
C PHE A 122 -1.45 -20.97 -32.90
N VAL A 123 -0.69 -21.20 -33.97
CA VAL A 123 0.61 -20.55 -34.20
C VAL A 123 0.42 -19.04 -34.40
N TYR A 124 -0.58 -18.63 -35.18
CA TYR A 124 -0.90 -17.22 -35.41
C TYR A 124 -1.31 -16.54 -34.10
N LEU A 125 -2.16 -17.19 -33.30
CA LEU A 125 -2.58 -16.66 -32.00
C LEU A 125 -1.38 -16.49 -31.04
N ALA A 126 -0.45 -17.46 -31.01
CA ALA A 126 0.78 -17.36 -30.22
C ALA A 126 1.67 -16.20 -30.71
N ALA A 127 1.83 -16.04 -32.03
CA ALA A 127 2.57 -14.92 -32.61
C ALA A 127 1.92 -13.56 -32.29
N MET A 128 0.58 -13.48 -32.34
CA MET A 128 -0.16 -12.27 -31.97
C MET A 128 0.03 -11.95 -30.48
N ALA A 129 0.00 -12.93 -29.58
CA ALA A 129 0.27 -12.72 -28.16
C ALA A 129 1.68 -12.11 -27.93
N TYR A 130 2.70 -12.61 -28.66
CA TYR A 130 4.06 -12.07 -28.61
C TYR A 130 4.12 -10.63 -29.14
N LEU A 131 3.48 -10.35 -30.26
CA LEU A 131 3.41 -9.01 -30.87
C LEU A 131 2.68 -8.00 -29.98
N VAL A 132 1.56 -8.39 -29.36
CA VAL A 132 0.82 -7.56 -28.40
C VAL A 132 1.71 -7.22 -27.20
N GLY A 133 2.38 -8.23 -26.61
CA GLY A 133 3.20 -8.05 -25.43
C GLY A 133 4.49 -7.26 -25.65
N LEU A 134 5.17 -7.45 -26.78
CA LEU A 134 6.54 -6.93 -27.00
C LEU A 134 6.64 -5.83 -28.04
N ARG A 135 5.67 -5.72 -28.95
CA ARG A 135 5.65 -4.71 -30.02
C ARG A 135 4.51 -3.72 -29.87
N GLY A 136 3.71 -3.82 -28.80
CA GLY A 136 2.57 -2.92 -28.56
C GLY A 136 1.51 -2.99 -29.64
N VAL A 137 1.45 -4.11 -30.39
CA VAL A 137 0.42 -4.36 -31.39
C VAL A 137 -0.95 -4.44 -30.70
N ARG A 138 -1.98 -3.91 -31.35
CA ARG A 138 -3.36 -4.04 -30.87
C ARG A 138 -4.12 -4.96 -31.80
N LEU A 139 -4.60 -6.09 -31.29
CA LEU A 139 -5.49 -6.97 -32.05
C LEU A 139 -6.90 -6.36 -32.05
N GLU A 140 -7.40 -5.98 -33.23
CA GLU A 140 -8.73 -5.40 -33.42
C GLU A 140 -9.80 -6.46 -33.63
N GLY A 141 -9.49 -7.52 -34.39
CA GLY A 141 -10.45 -8.58 -34.65
C GLY A 141 -9.80 -9.88 -35.12
N VAL A 142 -10.48 -10.99 -34.82
CA VAL A 142 -10.14 -12.33 -35.33
C VAL A 142 -11.36 -12.88 -36.06
N TYR A 143 -11.19 -13.29 -37.31
CA TYR A 143 -12.29 -13.72 -38.17
C TYR A 143 -12.04 -15.10 -38.79
N TYR A 144 -13.12 -15.88 -38.89
CA TYR A 144 -13.12 -17.20 -39.50
C TYR A 144 -14.31 -17.35 -40.46
N GLY A 145 -14.03 -17.43 -41.75
CA GLY A 145 -15.01 -17.76 -42.79
C GLY A 145 -15.39 -19.23 -42.74
N ALA A 146 -16.50 -19.54 -42.07
CA ALA A 146 -16.95 -20.90 -41.82
C ALA A 146 -17.67 -21.49 -43.05
N HIS A 147 -16.92 -21.77 -44.11
CA HIS A 147 -17.43 -22.35 -45.36
C HIS A 147 -18.21 -23.66 -45.14
N GLN A 148 -17.88 -24.44 -44.11
CA GLN A 148 -18.58 -25.69 -43.77
C GLN A 148 -19.92 -25.46 -43.06
N LEU A 149 -20.18 -24.26 -42.54
CA LEU A 149 -21.40 -23.88 -41.82
C LEU A 149 -22.37 -23.07 -42.68
N ARG A 150 -22.32 -23.27 -44.01
CA ARG A 150 -23.28 -22.64 -44.92
C ARG A 150 -24.72 -23.02 -44.56
N GLY A 151 -25.59 -22.03 -44.59
CA GLY A 151 -27.04 -22.24 -44.49
C GLY A 151 -27.62 -22.90 -45.74
N GLU A 152 -28.91 -23.19 -45.70
CA GLU A 152 -29.68 -23.68 -46.85
C GLU A 152 -29.67 -22.69 -48.03
N ASP A 153 -29.47 -21.39 -47.75
CA ASP A 153 -29.32 -20.32 -48.74
C ASP A 153 -27.94 -20.28 -49.40
N GLY A 154 -27.03 -21.18 -49.02
CA GLY A 154 -25.67 -21.27 -49.56
C GLY A 154 -24.71 -20.22 -49.04
N VAL A 155 -25.14 -19.35 -48.11
CA VAL A 155 -24.32 -18.27 -47.55
C VAL A 155 -23.43 -18.79 -46.44
N ALA A 156 -22.12 -18.53 -46.52
CA ALA A 156 -21.16 -18.90 -45.49
C ALA A 156 -21.05 -17.79 -44.43
N PRO A 157 -21.23 -18.07 -43.14
CA PRO A 157 -21.02 -17.05 -42.11
C PRO A 157 -19.52 -16.81 -41.88
N ILE A 158 -19.15 -15.55 -41.71
CA ILE A 158 -17.89 -15.15 -41.09
C ILE A 158 -18.15 -15.03 -39.59
N ILE A 159 -17.47 -15.86 -38.82
CA ILE A 159 -17.54 -15.88 -37.36
C ILE A 159 -16.46 -14.95 -36.82
N GLU A 160 -16.87 -13.99 -35.99
CA GLU A 160 -15.94 -13.17 -35.22
C GLU A 160 -15.53 -13.92 -33.95
N LEU A 161 -14.23 -14.18 -33.82
CA LEU A 161 -13.60 -14.89 -32.70
C LEU A 161 -12.88 -13.95 -31.72
N THR A 162 -12.96 -12.63 -31.93
CA THR A 162 -12.29 -11.60 -31.11
C THR A 162 -12.61 -11.75 -29.61
N SER A 163 -13.83 -12.16 -29.28
CA SER A 163 -14.27 -12.38 -27.90
C SER A 163 -13.47 -13.46 -27.15
N LEU A 164 -12.93 -14.46 -27.86
CA LEU A 164 -12.08 -15.50 -27.28
C LEU A 164 -10.71 -14.95 -26.85
N VAL A 165 -10.17 -13.99 -27.60
CA VAL A 165 -8.92 -13.31 -27.24
C VAL A 165 -9.11 -12.47 -25.98
N SER A 166 -10.27 -11.82 -25.83
CA SER A 166 -10.63 -11.10 -24.60
C SER A 166 -10.60 -12.01 -23.37
N LEU A 167 -10.95 -13.30 -23.51
CA LEU A 167 -10.83 -14.26 -22.40
C LEU A 167 -9.36 -14.44 -21.95
N LEU A 168 -8.43 -14.53 -22.91
CA LEU A 168 -7.00 -14.67 -22.63
C LEU A 168 -6.43 -13.41 -21.96
N GLU A 169 -6.88 -12.23 -22.38
CA GLU A 169 -6.49 -10.96 -21.77
C GLU A 169 -6.98 -10.86 -20.31
N TRP A 170 -8.24 -11.24 -20.04
CA TRP A 170 -8.77 -11.30 -18.66
C TRP A 170 -8.09 -12.38 -17.82
N TYR A 171 -7.75 -13.53 -18.41
CA TYR A 171 -6.94 -14.56 -17.74
C TYR A 171 -5.58 -14.01 -17.33
N HIS A 172 -4.88 -13.29 -18.22
CA HIS A 172 -3.59 -12.68 -17.91
C HIS A 172 -3.69 -11.66 -16.76
N VAL A 173 -4.76 -10.85 -16.74
CA VAL A 173 -5.03 -9.91 -15.64
C VAL A 173 -5.22 -10.65 -14.31
N LEU A 174 -6.03 -11.70 -14.29
CA LEU A 174 -6.26 -12.50 -13.08
C LEU A 174 -4.98 -13.18 -12.58
N GLN A 175 -4.17 -13.73 -13.48
CA GLN A 175 -2.87 -14.30 -13.14
C GLN A 175 -1.94 -13.23 -12.56
N THR A 176 -1.88 -12.05 -13.19
CA THR A 176 -1.05 -10.94 -12.69
C THR A 176 -1.46 -10.52 -11.28
N VAL A 177 -2.77 -10.34 -11.04
CA VAL A 177 -3.26 -9.99 -9.70
C VAL A 177 -2.96 -11.12 -8.71
N ARG A 178 -3.16 -12.38 -9.09
CA ARG A 178 -2.94 -13.54 -8.22
C ARG A 178 -1.46 -13.76 -7.85
N ASP A 179 -0.54 -13.49 -8.77
CA ASP A 179 0.87 -13.77 -8.57
C ASP A 179 1.60 -12.60 -7.91
N THR A 180 1.17 -11.37 -8.19
CA THR A 180 1.88 -10.14 -7.79
C THR A 180 1.10 -9.26 -6.82
N GLY A 181 -0.21 -9.44 -6.72
CA GLY A 181 -1.09 -8.55 -5.96
C GLY A 181 -1.28 -7.18 -6.61
N ASP A 182 -0.77 -6.95 -7.83
CA ASP A 182 -0.86 -5.68 -8.54
C ASP A 182 -2.21 -5.53 -9.27
N PHE A 183 -3.05 -4.67 -8.72
CA PHE A 183 -4.35 -4.31 -9.30
C PHE A 183 -4.26 -3.34 -10.49
N GLY A 184 -3.06 -2.87 -10.86
CA GLY A 184 -2.86 -1.98 -12.00
C GLY A 184 -3.28 -2.61 -13.33
N ALA A 185 -3.01 -3.91 -13.53
CA ALA A 185 -3.47 -4.65 -14.70
C ALA A 185 -5.00 -4.72 -14.75
N PHE A 186 -5.63 -4.98 -13.61
CA PHE A 186 -7.09 -4.99 -13.47
C PHE A 186 -7.70 -3.63 -13.78
N ALA A 187 -7.17 -2.54 -13.20
CA ALA A 187 -7.68 -1.19 -13.44
C ALA A 187 -7.60 -0.79 -14.92
N ARG A 188 -6.46 -1.06 -15.58
CA ARG A 188 -6.29 -0.82 -17.02
C ARG A 188 -7.27 -1.63 -17.86
N ARG A 189 -7.46 -2.91 -17.52
CA ARG A 189 -8.37 -3.79 -18.26
C ARG A 189 -9.82 -3.37 -18.09
N LEU A 190 -10.25 -3.14 -16.85
CA LEU A 190 -11.59 -2.62 -16.57
C LEU A 190 -11.82 -1.32 -17.34
N LYS A 191 -10.84 -0.42 -17.39
CA LYS A 191 -10.98 0.84 -18.14
C LYS A 191 -11.24 0.65 -19.62
N ALA A 192 -10.50 -0.25 -20.25
CA ALA A 192 -10.65 -0.58 -21.67
C ALA A 192 -12.01 -1.25 -21.97
N ASP A 193 -12.50 -2.08 -21.05
CA ASP A 193 -13.63 -2.96 -21.31
C ASP A 193 -14.96 -2.51 -20.68
N VAL A 194 -14.98 -1.58 -19.72
CA VAL A 194 -16.17 -1.24 -18.92
C VAL A 194 -17.41 -0.93 -19.79
N GLY A 195 -17.24 -0.18 -20.89
CA GLY A 195 -18.36 0.17 -21.78
C GLY A 195 -18.84 -0.99 -22.65
N ARG A 196 -18.02 -2.03 -22.84
CA ARG A 196 -18.41 -3.27 -23.51
C ARG A 196 -18.99 -4.28 -22.52
N LEU A 197 -18.49 -4.31 -21.29
CA LEU A 197 -18.90 -5.26 -20.25
C LEU A 197 -20.27 -4.97 -19.66
N PHE A 198 -20.66 -3.70 -19.63
CA PHE A 198 -21.91 -3.27 -19.05
C PHE A 198 -22.83 -2.69 -20.13
N GLN A 199 -24.14 -2.94 -19.99
CA GLN A 199 -25.14 -2.64 -21.02
C GLN A 199 -24.98 -1.24 -21.63
N THR A 200 -25.22 -1.14 -22.94
CA THR A 200 -25.54 0.12 -23.62
C THR A 200 -26.76 0.75 -22.94
N GLY A 201 -26.51 1.73 -22.07
CA GLY A 201 -27.54 2.36 -21.22
C GLY A 201 -27.07 2.71 -19.81
N ALA A 202 -25.95 2.15 -19.33
CA ALA A 202 -25.32 2.64 -18.10
C ALA A 202 -24.88 4.11 -18.29
N PRO A 203 -25.24 5.04 -17.39
CA PRO A 203 -24.82 6.43 -17.54
C PRO A 203 -23.30 6.54 -17.61
N ASP A 204 -22.76 7.33 -18.53
CA ASP A 204 -21.31 7.56 -18.70
C ASP A 204 -20.62 7.92 -17.37
N LEU A 205 -21.35 8.61 -16.49
CA LEU A 205 -20.90 8.94 -15.14
C LEU A 205 -20.57 7.70 -14.29
N VAL A 206 -21.38 6.64 -14.34
CA VAL A 206 -21.16 5.41 -13.56
C VAL A 206 -19.96 4.62 -14.10
N LEU A 207 -19.82 4.55 -15.43
CA LEU A 207 -18.67 3.93 -16.09
C LEU A 207 -17.38 4.68 -15.77
N SER A 208 -17.41 6.02 -15.81
CA SER A 208 -16.29 6.89 -15.42
C SER A 208 -15.89 6.73 -13.96
N ARG A 209 -16.87 6.68 -13.05
CA ARG A 209 -16.65 6.41 -11.61
C ARG A 209 -15.97 5.06 -11.38
N SER A 210 -16.44 4.00 -12.05
CA SER A 210 -15.85 2.66 -11.95
C SER A 210 -14.38 2.63 -12.38
N ARG A 211 -14.05 3.31 -13.49
CA ARG A 211 -12.68 3.48 -13.98
C ARG A 211 -11.80 4.17 -12.95
N SER A 212 -12.24 5.33 -12.47
CA SER A 212 -11.49 6.12 -11.49
C SER A 212 -11.31 5.38 -10.17
N ALA A 213 -12.33 4.65 -9.70
CA ALA A 213 -12.26 3.90 -8.44
C ALA A 213 -11.27 2.73 -8.54
N ALA A 214 -11.23 2.03 -9.67
CA ALA A 214 -10.25 0.96 -9.89
C ALA A 214 -8.80 1.49 -9.97
N GLU A 215 -8.58 2.62 -10.62
CA GLU A 215 -7.27 3.29 -10.65
C GLU A 215 -6.83 3.73 -9.25
N GLN A 216 -7.74 4.31 -8.45
CA GLN A 216 -7.47 4.69 -7.06
C GLN A 216 -7.14 3.49 -6.18
N LEU A 217 -7.86 2.37 -6.33
CA LEU A 217 -7.60 1.15 -5.57
C LEU A 217 -6.21 0.59 -5.91
N ALA A 218 -5.89 0.50 -7.20
CA ALA A 218 -4.58 0.04 -7.67
C ALA A 218 -3.45 0.93 -7.11
N ALA A 219 -3.62 2.26 -7.15
CA ALA A 219 -2.65 3.20 -6.61
C ALA A 219 -2.48 3.05 -5.08
N ALA A 220 -3.58 2.91 -4.34
CA ALA A 220 -3.55 2.76 -2.88
C ALA A 220 -2.88 1.45 -2.43
N LEU A 221 -3.16 0.34 -3.13
CA LEU A 221 -2.49 -0.95 -2.90
C LEU A 221 -0.99 -0.86 -3.22
N SER A 222 -0.64 -0.25 -4.35
CA SER A 222 0.76 -0.04 -4.75
C SER A 222 1.53 0.85 -3.75
N ALA A 223 0.85 1.82 -3.13
CA ALA A 223 1.44 2.71 -2.13
C ALA A 223 1.45 2.13 -0.70
N GLY A 224 0.79 1.00 -0.43
CA GLY A 224 0.73 0.42 0.92
C GLY A 224 -0.15 1.22 1.90
N LEU A 225 -1.19 1.90 1.41
CA LEU A 225 -2.00 2.84 2.19
C LEU A 225 -3.35 2.24 2.61
N PRO A 226 -3.48 1.66 3.83
CA PRO A 226 -4.62 0.80 4.17
C PRO A 226 -5.98 1.52 4.26
N LEU A 227 -6.00 2.82 4.60
CA LEU A 227 -7.24 3.60 4.67
C LEU A 227 -7.72 3.98 3.28
N GLU A 228 -6.79 4.43 2.43
CA GLU A 228 -7.02 4.72 1.02
C GLU A 228 -7.46 3.47 0.26
N VAL A 229 -6.89 2.30 0.56
CA VAL A 229 -7.35 1.01 0.03
C VAL A 229 -8.81 0.77 0.42
N GLY A 230 -9.18 1.02 1.68
CA GLY A 230 -10.56 0.81 2.15
C GLY A 230 -11.58 1.74 1.49
N LEU A 231 -11.23 3.02 1.36
CA LEU A 231 -12.04 4.03 0.70
C LEU A 231 -12.19 3.74 -0.80
N ALA A 232 -11.10 3.41 -1.49
CA ALA A 232 -11.12 3.13 -2.91
C ALA A 232 -11.84 1.80 -3.22
N ALA A 233 -11.67 0.78 -2.39
CA ALA A 233 -12.38 -0.48 -2.50
C ALA A 233 -13.89 -0.29 -2.34
N ALA A 234 -14.34 0.47 -1.33
CA ALA A 234 -15.76 0.79 -1.13
C ALA A 234 -16.34 1.54 -2.34
N ARG A 235 -15.65 2.57 -2.84
CA ARG A 235 -16.07 3.31 -4.05
C ARG A 235 -16.19 2.41 -5.26
N LEU A 236 -15.25 1.48 -5.43
CA LEU A 236 -15.28 0.55 -6.56
C LEU A 236 -16.42 -0.46 -6.41
N ARG A 237 -16.63 -1.03 -5.23
CA ARG A 237 -17.77 -1.91 -4.94
C ARG A 237 -19.08 -1.22 -5.30
N ASP A 238 -19.31 -0.01 -4.78
CA ASP A 238 -20.56 0.73 -4.98
C ASP A 238 -20.75 1.11 -6.46
N ALA A 239 -19.67 1.49 -7.16
CA ALA A 239 -19.71 1.79 -8.59
C ALA A 239 -20.03 0.54 -9.44
N LEU A 240 -19.61 -0.64 -9.00
CA LEU A 240 -19.89 -1.91 -9.68
C LEU A 240 -21.25 -2.52 -9.32
N GLU A 241 -21.86 -2.16 -8.19
CA GLU A 241 -23.15 -2.69 -7.75
C GLU A 241 -24.31 -2.27 -8.68
N GLY A 242 -24.27 -1.04 -9.19
CA GLY A 242 -25.26 -0.51 -10.13
C GLY A 242 -25.08 -0.92 -11.59
N LEU A 243 -24.13 -1.81 -11.90
CA LEU A 243 -23.79 -2.20 -13.26
C LEU A 243 -24.25 -3.63 -13.57
N HIS A 244 -25.07 -3.77 -14.61
CA HIS A 244 -25.50 -5.07 -15.13
C HIS A 244 -24.72 -5.44 -16.38
N PHE A 245 -24.26 -6.69 -16.44
CA PHE A 245 -23.60 -7.20 -17.64
C PHE A 245 -24.54 -7.10 -18.86
N GLY A 246 -23.99 -6.68 -19.98
CA GLY A 246 -24.66 -6.78 -21.28
C GLY A 246 -25.02 -8.23 -21.63
N ARG A 247 -26.08 -8.41 -22.44
CA ARG A 247 -26.55 -9.74 -22.87
C ARG A 247 -25.50 -10.49 -23.70
N ASP A 248 -24.67 -9.78 -24.46
CA ASP A 248 -23.68 -10.34 -25.39
C ASP A 248 -22.22 -10.30 -24.85
N VAL A 249 -22.06 -10.11 -23.54
CA VAL A 249 -20.75 -9.86 -22.93
C VAL A 249 -19.92 -11.14 -22.84
N ALA A 250 -18.63 -11.01 -23.21
CA ALA A 250 -17.62 -12.04 -23.06
C ALA A 250 -17.62 -12.63 -21.62
N HIS A 251 -18.01 -13.90 -21.52
CA HIS A 251 -18.18 -14.63 -20.27
C HIS A 251 -16.99 -14.50 -19.30
N ALA A 252 -15.75 -14.41 -19.79
CA ALA A 252 -14.58 -14.26 -18.90
C ALA A 252 -14.51 -12.92 -18.18
N GLY A 253 -14.92 -11.80 -18.79
CA GLY A 253 -14.87 -10.50 -18.11
C GLY A 253 -15.78 -10.48 -16.90
N ARG A 254 -16.92 -11.18 -16.99
CA ARG A 254 -17.83 -11.42 -15.86
C ARG A 254 -17.17 -12.26 -14.76
N LEU A 255 -16.66 -13.44 -15.10
CA LEU A 255 -16.01 -14.33 -14.15
C LEU A 255 -14.83 -13.65 -13.43
N ALA A 256 -14.02 -12.90 -14.19
CA ALA A 256 -12.90 -12.16 -13.63
C ALA A 256 -13.36 -11.08 -12.65
N LEU A 257 -14.40 -10.33 -12.99
CA LEU A 257 -14.94 -9.30 -12.11
C LEU A 257 -15.57 -9.89 -10.84
N GLU A 258 -16.27 -11.02 -10.95
CA GLU A 258 -16.85 -11.74 -9.81
C GLU A 258 -15.77 -12.21 -8.83
N GLU A 259 -14.66 -12.74 -9.34
CA GLU A 259 -13.51 -13.11 -8.52
C GLU A 259 -12.91 -11.89 -7.81
N MET A 260 -12.68 -10.80 -8.54
CA MET A 260 -12.12 -9.56 -7.98
C MET A 260 -13.06 -8.91 -6.97
N ARG A 261 -14.39 -8.97 -7.18
CA ARG A 261 -15.39 -8.37 -6.28
C ARG A 261 -15.25 -8.91 -4.86
N ARG A 262 -14.97 -10.21 -4.70
CA ARG A 262 -14.77 -10.83 -3.38
C ARG A 262 -13.58 -10.23 -2.63
N GLN A 263 -12.46 -10.01 -3.32
CA GLN A 263 -11.27 -9.39 -2.73
C GLN A 263 -11.55 -7.92 -2.38
N ILE A 264 -12.16 -7.18 -3.31
CA ILE A 264 -12.56 -5.77 -3.12
C ILE A 264 -13.49 -5.64 -1.90
N GLU A 265 -14.50 -6.49 -1.75
CA GLU A 265 -15.41 -6.49 -0.61
C GLU A 265 -14.66 -6.67 0.71
N SER A 266 -13.71 -7.60 0.75
CA SER A 266 -12.94 -7.88 1.97
C SER A 266 -12.15 -6.66 2.48
N TRP A 267 -11.70 -5.78 1.57
CA TRP A 267 -10.97 -4.57 1.92
C TRP A 267 -11.85 -3.34 2.08
N SER A 268 -13.10 -3.40 1.62
CA SER A 268 -14.02 -2.26 1.59
C SER A 268 -14.39 -1.80 2.99
N LEU A 269 -14.49 -0.48 3.15
CA LEU A 269 -15.17 0.11 4.29
C LEU A 269 -16.69 -0.10 4.14
N VAL A 270 -17.37 -0.44 5.23
CA VAL A 270 -18.82 -0.68 5.26
C VAL A 270 -19.51 0.54 5.89
N GLY A 271 -20.61 0.99 5.30
CA GLY A 271 -21.50 1.98 5.92
C GLY A 271 -21.02 3.43 5.92
N LEU A 272 -20.00 3.79 5.12
CA LEU A 272 -19.46 5.15 5.10
C LEU A 272 -19.41 5.73 3.67
N SER A 273 -20.04 6.88 3.51
CA SER A 273 -19.87 7.82 2.38
C SER A 273 -18.59 8.68 2.54
N CYS A 274 -17.75 8.39 3.53
CA CYS A 274 -17.16 9.46 4.33
C CYS A 274 -15.67 9.74 4.08
N GLU A 275 -15.31 10.98 4.41
CA GLU A 275 -13.95 11.50 4.53
C GLU A 275 -13.09 10.65 5.48
N LYS A 276 -11.77 10.68 5.27
CA LYS A 276 -10.79 9.87 6.02
C LYS A 276 -10.86 10.07 7.54
N THR A 277 -11.20 11.28 8.00
CA THR A 277 -11.33 11.66 9.41
C THR A 277 -12.51 11.00 10.12
N ALA A 278 -13.52 10.56 9.38
CA ALA A 278 -14.70 9.91 9.93
C ALA A 278 -14.54 8.40 10.13
N ILE A 279 -13.40 7.82 9.74
CA ILE A 279 -13.13 6.39 9.92
C ILE A 279 -12.88 6.12 11.41
N PRO A 280 -13.75 5.33 12.09
CA PRO A 280 -13.54 5.00 13.49
C PRO A 280 -12.36 4.06 13.63
N LEU A 281 -11.58 4.24 14.70
CA LEU A 281 -10.63 3.22 15.13
C LEU A 281 -11.36 2.20 16.02
N ASP A 282 -11.67 1.05 15.45
CA ASP A 282 -12.32 -0.06 16.15
C ASP A 282 -11.75 -1.43 15.72
N VAL A 283 -12.20 -2.50 16.38
CA VAL A 283 -11.76 -3.87 16.06
C VAL A 283 -12.10 -4.28 14.62
N PRO A 284 -13.30 -4.01 14.07
CA PRO A 284 -13.59 -4.22 12.65
C PRO A 284 -12.58 -3.57 11.69
N GLU A 285 -12.20 -2.31 11.93
CA GLU A 285 -11.23 -1.59 11.11
C GLU A 285 -9.83 -2.22 11.23
N LEU A 286 -9.39 -2.55 12.44
CA LEU A 286 -8.12 -3.26 12.65
C LEU A 286 -8.10 -4.61 11.91
N LYS A 287 -9.20 -5.38 11.94
CA LYS A 287 -9.32 -6.63 11.18
C LYS A 287 -9.27 -6.40 9.67
N ARG A 288 -9.88 -5.32 9.18
CA ARG A 288 -9.83 -4.95 7.75
C ARG A 288 -8.41 -4.63 7.31
N GLN A 289 -7.66 -3.86 8.10
CA GLN A 289 -6.25 -3.57 7.82
C GLN A 289 -5.40 -4.85 7.81
N LEU A 290 -5.66 -5.83 8.68
CA LEU A 290 -4.96 -7.12 8.64
C LEU A 290 -5.26 -7.94 7.38
N ARG A 291 -6.48 -7.85 6.81
CA ARG A 291 -6.77 -8.46 5.50
C ARG A 291 -5.96 -7.83 4.37
N VAL A 292 -5.67 -6.53 4.45
CA VAL A 292 -4.76 -5.84 3.51
C VAL A 292 -3.31 -6.27 3.74
N ALA A 293 -2.86 -6.41 5.00
CA ALA A 293 -1.52 -6.92 5.31
C ALA A 293 -1.30 -8.35 4.82
N ARG A 294 -2.33 -9.19 4.95
CA ARG A 294 -2.37 -10.58 4.47
C ARG A 294 -2.25 -10.63 2.96
N HIS A 295 -2.97 -9.76 2.23
CA HIS A 295 -2.77 -9.60 0.79
C HIS A 295 -1.31 -9.32 0.45
N TYR A 296 -0.65 -8.35 1.11
CA TYR A 296 0.77 -8.10 0.84
C TYR A 296 1.67 -9.30 1.18
N ALA A 297 1.38 -10.03 2.26
CA ALA A 297 2.18 -11.17 2.68
C ALA A 297 2.05 -12.36 1.71
N GLU A 298 0.84 -12.67 1.24
CA GLU A 298 0.56 -13.72 0.26
C GLU A 298 1.31 -13.47 -1.06
N HIS A 299 1.44 -12.20 -1.45
CA HIS A 299 2.17 -11.78 -2.65
C HIS A 299 3.65 -11.45 -2.37
N ARG A 300 4.18 -11.87 -1.22
CA ARG A 300 5.60 -11.75 -0.82
C ARG A 300 6.13 -10.31 -0.76
N ASP A 301 5.25 -9.32 -0.57
CA ASP A 301 5.62 -7.91 -0.42
C ASP A 301 6.02 -7.58 1.02
N LEU A 302 7.21 -8.07 1.38
CA LEU A 302 7.79 -7.91 2.71
C LEU A 302 7.83 -6.44 3.19
N PRO A 303 8.25 -5.44 2.39
CA PRO A 303 8.26 -4.05 2.81
C PRO A 303 6.86 -3.52 3.16
N LYS A 304 5.85 -3.74 2.30
CA LYS A 304 4.49 -3.23 2.56
C LYS A 304 3.82 -3.94 3.73
N THR A 305 4.00 -5.25 3.87
CA THR A 305 3.48 -5.99 5.03
C THR A 305 4.05 -5.41 6.32
N LEU A 306 5.37 -5.25 6.44
CA LEU A 306 6.01 -4.75 7.66
C LEU A 306 5.70 -3.27 7.94
N LEU A 307 5.59 -2.44 6.90
CA LEU A 307 5.16 -1.06 7.03
C LEU A 307 3.75 -0.98 7.64
N LEU A 308 2.81 -1.74 7.08
CA LEU A 308 1.42 -1.77 7.54
C LEU A 308 1.34 -2.34 8.96
N LEU A 309 1.98 -3.48 9.24
CA LEU A 309 1.95 -4.09 10.57
C LEU A 309 2.53 -3.17 11.65
N ARG A 310 3.55 -2.36 11.34
CA ARG A 310 4.09 -1.36 12.28
C ARG A 310 3.03 -0.33 12.65
N GLU A 311 2.36 0.26 11.66
CA GLU A 311 1.28 1.23 11.91
C GLU A 311 0.08 0.58 12.57
N TRP A 312 -0.19 -0.67 12.25
CA TRP A 312 -1.28 -1.45 12.83
C TRP A 312 -1.09 -1.62 14.34
N VAL A 313 0.12 -1.94 14.81
CA VAL A 313 0.40 -2.06 16.26
C VAL A 313 0.19 -0.71 16.95
N VAL A 314 0.55 0.41 16.32
CA VAL A 314 0.27 1.75 16.85
C VAL A 314 -1.24 2.00 16.94
N ASN A 315 -2.01 1.64 15.90
CA ASN A 315 -3.47 1.77 15.89
C ASN A 315 -4.09 0.91 17.01
N ALA A 316 -3.69 -0.35 17.13
CA ALA A 316 -4.19 -1.23 18.18
C ALA A 316 -3.83 -0.69 19.58
N ALA A 317 -2.64 -0.13 19.77
CA ALA A 317 -2.23 0.46 21.04
C ALA A 317 -3.02 1.74 21.37
N LEU A 318 -3.31 2.60 20.38
CA LEU A 318 -4.17 3.77 20.57
C LEU A 318 -5.58 3.39 20.99
N LEU A 319 -6.15 2.34 20.38
CA LEU A 319 -7.44 1.79 20.77
C LEU A 319 -7.42 1.28 22.22
N ALA A 320 -6.40 0.50 22.57
CA ALA A 320 -6.20 -0.02 23.91
C ALA A 320 -6.09 1.09 24.96
N TYR A 321 -5.43 2.19 24.60
CA TYR A 321 -5.19 3.35 25.45
C TYR A 321 -6.37 4.32 25.55
N GLY A 322 -7.50 4.04 24.87
CA GLY A 322 -8.68 4.91 24.87
C GLY A 322 -8.51 6.21 24.08
N LYS A 323 -7.63 6.22 23.06
CA LYS A 323 -7.32 7.38 22.19
C LYS A 323 -7.85 7.20 20.76
N ALA A 324 -8.99 6.53 20.64
CA ALA A 324 -9.60 6.20 19.36
C ALA A 324 -10.16 7.42 18.60
N ASP A 325 -10.50 8.48 19.32
CA ASP A 325 -11.02 9.75 18.80
C ASP A 325 -9.95 10.59 18.08
N VAL A 326 -8.69 10.49 18.52
CA VAL A 326 -7.56 11.27 17.99
C VAL A 326 -6.52 10.42 17.26
N TRP A 327 -6.88 9.21 16.85
CA TRP A 327 -5.91 8.21 16.36
C TRP A 327 -5.17 8.58 15.05
N LEU A 328 -5.69 9.56 14.31
CA LEU A 328 -5.06 10.12 13.11
C LEU A 328 -4.16 11.33 13.41
N ASP A 329 -4.17 11.85 14.63
CA ASP A 329 -3.30 12.96 15.03
C ASP A 329 -1.83 12.51 15.03
N ARG A 330 -0.97 13.28 14.36
CA ARG A 330 0.45 12.93 14.21
C ARG A 330 1.17 12.89 15.56
N GLN A 331 0.90 13.83 16.46
CA GLN A 331 1.61 13.93 17.73
C GLN A 331 1.23 12.76 18.66
N GLU A 332 -0.06 12.44 18.76
CA GLU A 332 -0.55 11.31 19.57
C GLU A 332 -0.03 9.97 19.03
N ARG A 333 0.04 9.79 17.70
CA ARG A 333 0.67 8.61 17.08
C ARG A 333 2.15 8.49 17.41
N GLU A 334 2.90 9.60 17.31
CA GLU A 334 4.32 9.63 17.68
C GLU A 334 4.52 9.32 19.18
N ARG A 335 3.68 9.88 20.06
CA ARG A 335 3.68 9.59 21.50
C ARG A 335 3.44 8.11 21.76
N MET A 336 2.44 7.50 21.12
CA MET A 336 2.15 6.08 21.27
C MET A 336 3.30 5.19 20.76
N ALA A 337 3.89 5.52 19.60
CA ALA A 337 5.06 4.80 19.10
C ALA A 337 6.27 4.89 20.05
N ARG A 338 6.51 6.05 20.66
CA ARG A 338 7.55 6.21 21.69
C ARG A 338 7.23 5.42 22.96
N TYR A 339 5.96 5.37 23.37
CA TYR A 339 5.53 4.54 24.50
C TYR A 339 5.82 3.06 24.26
N LEU A 340 5.45 2.52 23.09
CA LEU A 340 5.75 1.13 22.70
C LEU A 340 7.27 0.85 22.71
N GLU A 341 8.08 1.79 22.24
CA GLU A 341 9.54 1.70 22.33
C GLU A 341 10.04 1.75 23.79
N GLY A 342 9.41 2.57 24.63
CA GLY A 342 9.69 2.68 26.06
C GLY A 342 9.42 1.39 26.84
N LEU A 343 8.42 0.61 26.45
CA LEU A 343 8.15 -0.69 27.04
C LEU A 343 9.33 -1.67 26.86
N ASN A 344 10.10 -1.56 25.77
CA ASN A 344 11.33 -2.35 25.59
C ASN A 344 12.36 -2.04 26.69
N TRP A 345 12.44 -0.78 27.13
CA TRP A 345 13.29 -0.39 28.27
C TRP A 345 12.76 -0.93 29.59
N ARG A 346 11.44 -0.93 29.82
CA ARG A 346 10.84 -1.61 30.98
C ARG A 346 11.23 -3.08 31.04
N GLY A 347 11.26 -3.76 29.90
CA GLY A 347 11.66 -5.16 29.82
C GLY A 347 13.10 -5.42 30.24
N ARG A 348 14.02 -4.47 29.99
CA ARG A 348 15.43 -4.60 30.41
C ARG A 348 15.64 -4.47 31.92
N TYR A 349 14.66 -3.90 32.63
CA TYR A 349 14.70 -3.71 34.07
C TYR A 349 13.70 -4.60 34.81
N ASP A 350 13.13 -5.62 34.13
CA ASP A 350 12.12 -6.54 34.68
C ASP A 350 10.84 -5.84 35.19
N LEU A 351 10.46 -4.73 34.54
CA LEU A 351 9.28 -3.90 34.89
C LEU A 351 8.08 -4.11 33.95
N LEU A 352 8.11 -5.13 33.08
CA LEU A 352 6.99 -5.44 32.19
C LEU A 352 5.91 -6.23 32.89
N THR A 353 4.66 -5.79 32.73
CA THR A 353 3.49 -6.58 33.08
C THR A 353 3.27 -7.70 32.06
N ASP A 354 2.59 -8.78 32.47
CA ASP A 354 2.28 -9.89 31.56
C ASP A 354 1.40 -9.48 30.39
N THR A 355 0.58 -8.45 30.58
CA THR A 355 -0.24 -7.83 29.55
C THR A 355 0.59 -7.06 28.51
N GLN A 356 1.72 -6.47 28.89
CA GLN A 356 2.62 -5.73 27.99
C GLN A 356 3.59 -6.63 27.22
N ARG A 357 3.97 -7.81 27.74
CA ARG A 357 4.97 -8.69 27.10
C ARG A 357 4.65 -9.04 25.63
N PRO A 358 3.40 -9.40 25.25
CA PRO A 358 3.06 -9.67 23.86
C PRO A 358 3.28 -8.47 22.93
N TRP A 359 2.92 -7.27 23.38
CA TRP A 359 3.08 -6.02 22.62
C TRP A 359 4.56 -5.71 22.35
N VAL A 360 5.40 -5.82 23.37
CA VAL A 360 6.85 -5.57 23.24
C VAL A 360 7.50 -6.57 22.29
N SER A 361 7.16 -7.85 22.43
CA SER A 361 7.68 -8.91 21.57
C SER A 361 7.32 -8.67 20.10
N LEU A 362 6.05 -8.34 19.84
CA LEU A 362 5.56 -8.08 18.49
C LEU A 362 6.17 -6.81 17.90
N TRP A 363 6.15 -5.70 18.65
CA TRP A 363 6.72 -4.41 18.24
C TRP A 363 8.20 -4.53 17.88
N LYS A 364 8.98 -5.23 18.70
CA LYS A 364 10.42 -5.45 18.48
C LYS A 364 10.66 -6.25 17.19
N GLN A 365 9.92 -7.34 16.99
CA GLN A 365 10.07 -8.20 15.80
C GLN A 365 9.75 -7.43 14.51
N ILE A 366 8.64 -6.68 14.49
CA ILE A 366 8.23 -5.90 13.32
C ILE A 366 9.21 -4.74 13.07
N THR A 367 9.51 -3.95 14.10
CA THR A 367 10.32 -2.72 13.96
C THR A 367 11.75 -3.02 13.50
N ALA A 368 12.38 -4.08 14.04
CA ALA A 368 13.73 -4.46 13.63
C ALA A 368 13.79 -4.82 12.13
N ARG A 369 12.86 -5.66 11.66
CA ARG A 369 12.78 -6.08 10.26
C ARG A 369 12.43 -4.91 9.33
N ARG A 370 11.43 -4.12 9.72
CA ARG A 370 10.99 -2.93 8.96
C ARG A 370 12.11 -1.91 8.82
N ASN A 371 12.85 -1.62 9.88
CA ASN A 371 13.92 -0.62 9.85
C ASN A 371 15.09 -1.07 8.97
N ALA A 372 15.45 -2.35 8.99
CA ALA A 372 16.46 -2.89 8.10
C ALA A 372 16.12 -2.63 6.62
N LEU A 373 14.84 -2.78 6.23
CA LEU A 373 14.37 -2.48 4.87
C LEU A 373 14.27 -0.97 4.60
N ALA A 374 13.77 -0.19 5.55
CA ALA A 374 13.63 1.26 5.41
C ALA A 374 14.99 1.97 5.24
N HIS A 375 16.05 1.41 5.81
CA HIS A 375 17.43 1.88 5.64
C HIS A 375 18.16 1.19 4.47
N ALA A 376 17.44 0.52 3.58
CA ALA A 376 17.98 -0.17 2.41
C ALA A 376 19.13 -1.16 2.75
N GLY A 377 19.08 -1.78 3.93
CA GLY A 377 20.09 -2.71 4.38
C GLY A 377 21.44 -2.10 4.74
N MET A 378 21.53 -0.78 4.95
CA MET A 378 22.74 -0.09 5.40
C MET A 378 23.07 -0.40 6.88
N ASN A 379 23.31 -1.69 7.16
CA ASN A 379 23.60 -2.28 8.47
C ASN A 379 24.88 -3.12 8.39
N ARG A 380 25.53 -3.35 9.54
CA ARG A 380 26.72 -4.21 9.62
C ARG A 380 26.42 -5.67 9.32
N GLU A 381 25.20 -6.11 9.65
CA GLU A 381 24.75 -7.49 9.47
C GLU A 381 23.86 -7.61 8.22
N PRO A 382 23.90 -8.75 7.51
CA PRO A 382 22.98 -9.02 6.41
C PRO A 382 21.51 -8.97 6.85
N VAL A 383 20.65 -8.43 5.98
CA VAL A 383 19.20 -8.34 6.25
C VAL A 383 18.51 -9.65 5.86
N ASP A 384 17.77 -10.23 6.80
CA ASP A 384 16.89 -11.38 6.55
C ASP A 384 15.64 -10.95 5.75
N VAL A 385 15.55 -11.44 4.51
CA VAL A 385 14.44 -11.18 3.57
C VAL A 385 13.46 -12.36 3.46
N ALA A 386 13.55 -13.35 4.35
CA ALA A 386 12.64 -14.50 4.33
C ALA A 386 11.19 -14.06 4.65
N THR A 387 10.25 -14.40 3.77
CA THR A 387 8.83 -14.05 3.91
C THR A 387 8.05 -15.00 4.81
N GLY A 388 8.61 -16.17 5.16
CA GLY A 388 7.94 -17.18 6.00
C GLY A 388 7.60 -16.70 7.42
N VAL A 389 8.17 -15.58 7.86
CA VAL A 389 7.84 -14.95 9.15
C VAL A 389 6.57 -14.09 9.10
N LEU A 390 6.16 -13.63 7.90
CA LEU A 390 5.08 -12.65 7.75
C LEU A 390 3.75 -13.17 8.26
N GLU A 391 3.40 -14.39 7.90
CA GLU A 391 2.15 -15.04 8.34
C GLU A 391 2.09 -15.12 9.87
N ARG A 392 3.19 -15.53 10.51
CA ARG A 392 3.30 -15.59 11.97
C ARG A 392 3.13 -14.22 12.63
N LEU A 393 3.66 -13.15 12.02
CA LEU A 393 3.48 -11.79 12.54
C LEU A 393 2.03 -11.34 12.43
N ILE A 394 1.34 -11.69 11.34
CA ILE A 394 -0.09 -11.41 11.16
C ILE A 394 -0.91 -12.19 12.20
N GLU A 395 -0.64 -13.48 12.40
CA GLU A 395 -1.29 -14.31 13.43
C GLU A 395 -1.09 -13.73 14.84
N GLN A 396 0.10 -13.20 15.15
CA GLN A 396 0.37 -12.51 16.41
C GLN A 396 -0.45 -11.22 16.56
N CYS A 397 -0.61 -10.44 15.49
CA CYS A 397 -1.51 -9.28 15.50
C CYS A 397 -2.97 -9.71 15.71
N GLU A 398 -3.44 -10.76 15.03
CA GLU A 398 -4.79 -11.30 15.20
C GLU A 398 -5.03 -11.79 16.63
N ALA A 399 -4.03 -12.42 17.26
CA ALA A 399 -4.10 -12.87 18.64
C ALA A 399 -4.20 -11.72 19.66
N LEU A 400 -3.73 -10.51 19.33
CA LEU A 400 -3.94 -9.31 20.15
C LEU A 400 -5.38 -8.80 20.10
N LEU A 401 -6.14 -9.11 19.04
CA LEU A 401 -7.55 -8.71 18.91
C LEU A 401 -8.54 -9.66 19.61
N GLN A 402 -8.07 -10.77 20.21
CA GLN A 402 -8.94 -11.77 20.80
C GLN A 402 -9.32 -11.46 22.26
N GLY A 403 -10.62 -11.46 22.55
CA GLY A 403 -11.14 -11.17 23.89
C GLY A 403 -10.76 -9.76 24.36
N ASP A 404 -10.46 -9.62 25.66
CA ASP A 404 -10.08 -8.34 26.26
C ASP A 404 -8.63 -7.94 26.00
N ARG A 405 -7.86 -8.72 25.23
CA ARG A 405 -6.41 -8.47 24.98
C ARG A 405 -6.15 -7.17 24.23
N VAL A 406 -7.08 -6.74 23.38
CA VAL A 406 -6.99 -5.46 22.68
C VAL A 406 -7.14 -4.28 23.63
N HIS A 407 -7.73 -4.49 24.81
CA HIS A 407 -7.87 -3.49 25.87
C HIS A 407 -6.87 -3.70 27.01
N ALA A 408 -6.01 -4.72 26.91
CA ALA A 408 -5.10 -5.11 27.98
C ALA A 408 -3.81 -4.27 28.02
N LEU A 409 -3.61 -3.30 27.12
CA LEU A 409 -2.44 -2.43 27.20
C LEU A 409 -2.65 -1.41 28.33
N ASP A 410 -2.17 -1.76 29.52
CA ASP A 410 -2.32 -0.93 30.70
C ASP A 410 -1.67 0.45 30.49
N VAL A 411 -2.40 1.49 30.88
CA VAL A 411 -1.86 2.85 31.06
C VAL A 411 -0.74 2.78 32.09
N PRO A 412 0.40 3.48 31.93
CA PRO A 412 1.49 3.50 32.88
C PRO A 412 0.99 3.69 34.31
N GLN A 413 1.02 2.60 35.08
CA GLN A 413 0.85 2.63 36.52
C GLN A 413 2.22 2.87 37.13
N GLY A 414 2.27 3.67 38.20
CA GLY A 414 3.52 3.98 38.86
C GLY A 414 3.56 5.38 39.47
N PRO A 415 4.62 5.70 40.21
CA PRO A 415 4.80 6.98 40.85
C PRO A 415 4.99 8.11 39.83
N ARG A 416 4.55 9.32 40.20
CA ARG A 416 4.99 10.58 39.59
C ARG A 416 6.36 10.95 40.15
N LEU A 417 7.35 11.07 39.26
CA LEU A 417 8.67 11.58 39.63
C LEU A 417 8.73 13.08 39.39
N LEU A 418 9.23 13.83 40.36
CA LEU A 418 9.70 15.20 40.16
C LEU A 418 11.23 15.20 40.03
N VAL A 419 11.74 15.81 38.96
CA VAL A 419 13.16 16.15 38.77
C VAL A 419 13.31 17.63 39.03
N ALA A 420 14.08 18.01 40.06
CA ALA A 420 14.20 19.41 40.47
C ALA A 420 15.65 19.79 40.83
N PRO A 421 16.18 20.90 40.29
CA PRO A 421 17.41 21.51 40.77
C PRO A 421 17.26 22.06 42.20
N LEU A 422 18.33 21.92 43.00
CA LEU A 422 18.48 22.58 44.31
C LEU A 422 19.75 23.43 44.31
N GLY A 423 19.57 24.74 44.48
CA GLY A 423 20.64 25.70 44.70
C GLY A 423 20.73 26.14 46.16
N LEU A 424 21.47 27.23 46.41
CA LEU A 424 21.63 27.81 47.74
C LEU A 424 20.34 28.42 48.31
N THR A 425 19.36 28.70 47.44
CA THR A 425 18.01 29.15 47.83
C THR A 425 17.01 28.03 47.57
N PRO A 426 16.37 27.45 48.61
CA PRO A 426 15.54 26.24 48.46
C PRO A 426 14.11 26.51 47.96
N GLY A 427 13.72 27.77 47.78
CA GLY A 427 12.33 28.16 47.49
C GLY A 427 11.74 27.57 46.20
N ALA A 428 12.56 27.40 45.16
CA ALA A 428 12.13 26.74 43.92
C ALA A 428 11.82 25.25 44.16
N LEU A 429 12.70 24.51 44.86
CA LEU A 429 12.44 23.10 45.19
C LEU A 429 11.21 22.97 46.09
N TYR A 430 11.09 23.81 47.11
CA TYR A 430 9.92 23.87 47.99
C TYR A 430 8.62 24.03 47.20
N SER A 431 8.58 25.01 46.29
CA SER A 431 7.40 25.28 45.47
C SER A 431 7.10 24.14 44.51
N ALA A 432 8.13 23.55 43.89
CA ALA A 432 8.00 22.40 42.99
C ALA A 432 7.32 21.22 43.68
N VAL A 433 7.82 20.85 44.87
CA VAL A 433 7.29 19.72 45.65
C VAL A 433 5.84 19.98 46.09
N ARG A 434 5.53 21.21 46.52
CA ARG A 434 4.17 21.60 46.95
C ARG A 434 3.16 21.60 45.80
N CYS A 435 3.53 22.11 44.64
CA CYS A 435 2.62 22.22 43.50
C CYS A 435 2.44 20.89 42.75
N VAL A 436 3.50 20.09 42.63
CA VAL A 436 3.47 18.83 41.85
C VAL A 436 2.98 17.64 42.67
N THR A 437 3.14 17.70 44.00
CA THR A 437 2.87 16.63 44.95
C THR A 437 3.39 15.27 44.46
N PRO A 438 4.73 15.12 44.29
CA PRO A 438 5.30 13.94 43.67
C PRO A 438 5.31 12.73 44.61
N ASP A 439 5.31 11.53 44.03
CA ASP A 439 5.48 10.27 44.76
C ASP A 439 6.96 9.93 44.96
N ARG A 440 7.81 10.37 44.02
CA ARG A 440 9.28 10.24 44.08
C ARG A 440 9.95 11.54 43.69
N LEU A 441 11.16 11.76 44.18
CA LEU A 441 11.92 12.97 43.93
C LEU A 441 13.35 12.62 43.47
N LEU A 442 13.80 13.25 42.40
CA LEU A 442 15.20 13.28 41.97
C LEU A 442 15.69 14.72 42.06
N VAL A 443 16.75 14.94 42.85
CA VAL A 443 17.32 16.26 43.08
C VAL A 443 18.71 16.36 42.47
N LEU A 444 18.92 17.38 41.65
CA LEU A 444 20.25 17.78 41.16
C LEU A 444 20.76 18.89 42.06
N THR A 445 21.90 18.70 42.73
CA THR A 445 22.43 19.68 43.69
C THR A 445 23.96 19.71 43.71
N SER A 446 24.51 20.62 44.52
CA SER A 446 25.94 20.63 44.88
C SER A 446 26.14 20.16 46.32
N ALA A 447 27.37 19.78 46.67
CA ALA A 447 27.75 19.47 48.05
C ALA A 447 27.36 20.59 49.04
N GLN A 448 27.50 21.85 48.63
CA GLN A 448 27.18 23.02 49.44
C GLN A 448 25.66 23.20 49.68
N ALA A 449 24.84 22.92 48.67
CA ALA A 449 23.38 23.09 48.76
C ALA A 449 22.66 21.86 49.33
N ARG A 450 23.29 20.68 49.33
CA ARG A 450 22.71 19.41 49.81
C ARG A 450 22.10 19.49 51.23
N PRO A 451 22.70 20.15 52.24
CA PRO A 451 22.11 20.24 53.58
C PRO A 451 20.74 20.92 53.63
N LEU A 452 20.41 21.76 52.63
CA LEU A 452 19.14 22.49 52.56
C LEU A 452 17.96 21.60 52.13
N LEU A 453 18.24 20.42 51.57
CA LEU A 453 17.22 19.52 51.03
C LEU A 453 16.23 19.07 52.11
N ALA A 454 16.73 18.58 53.25
CA ALA A 454 15.89 18.09 54.34
C ALA A 454 14.97 19.19 54.88
N GLN A 455 15.49 20.42 55.01
CA GLN A 455 14.70 21.58 55.45
C GLN A 455 13.62 21.94 54.42
N ALA A 456 13.97 21.97 53.13
CA ALA A 456 13.02 22.24 52.05
C ALA A 456 11.84 21.25 52.04
N LEU A 457 12.13 19.97 52.22
CA LEU A 457 11.11 18.91 52.28
C LEU A 457 10.26 18.99 53.53
N ALA A 458 10.86 19.27 54.70
CA ALA A 458 10.12 19.47 55.95
C ALA A 458 9.14 20.65 55.83
N HIS A 459 9.59 21.79 55.30
CA HIS A 459 8.73 22.95 55.05
C HIS A 459 7.65 22.66 53.99
N ALA A 460 7.97 21.85 52.98
CA ALA A 460 6.99 21.40 52.00
C ALA A 460 5.95 20.41 52.58
N GLY A 461 6.11 19.95 53.82
CA GLY A 461 5.26 18.93 54.44
C GLY A 461 5.48 17.55 53.84
N ARG A 462 6.65 17.30 53.23
CA ARG A 462 6.99 16.08 52.51
C ARG A 462 8.30 15.45 52.99
N ALA A 463 8.52 15.44 54.31
CA ALA A 463 9.66 14.76 54.93
C ALA A 463 9.61 13.23 54.80
N ASP A 464 8.48 12.67 54.33
CA ASP A 464 8.30 11.26 53.97
C ASP A 464 9.04 10.85 52.69
N LEU A 465 9.38 11.81 51.82
CA LEU A 465 10.07 11.52 50.57
C LEU A 465 11.53 11.12 50.81
N ASP A 466 11.97 10.07 50.13
CA ASP A 466 13.37 9.67 50.02
C ASP A 466 13.92 10.10 48.64
N PRO A 467 14.66 11.22 48.54
CA PRO A 467 15.07 11.76 47.25
C PRO A 467 16.29 11.03 46.69
N HIS A 468 16.26 10.70 45.41
CA HIS A 468 17.46 10.32 44.68
C HIS A 468 18.30 11.56 44.38
N VAL A 469 19.46 11.70 45.01
CA VAL A 469 20.31 12.90 44.89
C VAL A 469 21.46 12.65 43.92
N ILE A 470 21.52 13.47 42.87
CA ILE A 470 22.67 13.59 41.99
C ILE A 470 23.45 14.84 42.43
N GLU A 471 24.62 14.62 43.02
CA GLU A 471 25.51 15.69 43.49
C GLU A 471 26.57 15.96 42.42
N LEU A 472 26.63 17.21 41.93
CA LEU A 472 27.68 17.67 41.02
C LEU A 472 28.84 18.26 41.82
N ALA A 473 30.06 17.92 41.44
CA ALA A 473 31.28 18.43 42.07
C ALA A 473 31.46 19.93 41.75
N ASP A 474 31.20 20.32 40.49
CA ASP A 474 31.14 21.72 40.07
C ASP A 474 29.72 22.06 39.57
N PRO A 475 28.89 22.77 40.37
CA PRO A 475 27.55 23.17 39.94
C PRO A 475 27.55 24.27 38.86
N HIS A 476 28.67 24.86 38.48
CA HIS A 476 28.75 25.88 37.43
C HIS A 476 29.30 25.31 36.10
N LEU A 477 30.16 24.28 36.14
CA LEU A 477 30.80 23.68 34.96
C LEU A 477 30.53 22.17 34.76
N GLY A 478 29.76 21.52 35.64
CA GLY A 478 29.48 20.08 35.67
C GLY A 478 28.64 19.51 34.51
N PHE A 479 28.63 20.12 33.32
CA PHE A 479 27.85 19.67 32.16
C PHE A 479 28.18 18.23 31.74
N LEU A 480 29.45 17.82 31.86
CA LEU A 480 29.90 16.45 31.55
C LEU A 480 29.55 15.45 32.66
N GLU A 481 29.56 15.91 33.92
CA GLU A 481 29.24 15.09 35.10
C GLU A 481 27.78 14.62 35.07
N VAL A 482 26.85 15.48 34.63
CA VAL A 482 25.44 15.09 34.54
C VAL A 482 25.24 13.91 33.59
N ARG A 483 25.92 13.90 32.44
CA ARG A 483 25.78 12.79 31.48
C ARG A 483 26.28 11.47 32.06
N ALA A 484 27.36 11.51 32.84
CA ALA A 484 27.86 10.34 33.54
C ALA A 484 26.93 9.87 34.67
N ALA A 485 26.25 10.81 35.33
CA ALA A 485 25.30 10.53 36.42
C ALA A 485 24.00 9.87 35.95
N ILE A 486 23.63 9.99 34.67
CA ILE A 486 22.50 9.26 34.07
C ILE A 486 22.93 7.81 33.81
N ASP A 487 23.05 7.05 34.90
CA ASP A 487 23.51 5.67 34.94
C ASP A 487 22.36 4.65 34.80
N GLY A 488 22.61 3.38 35.10
CA GLY A 488 21.57 2.34 35.05
C GLY A 488 20.47 2.53 36.11
N ASN A 489 20.79 3.11 37.26
CA ASN A 489 19.86 3.32 38.37
C ASN A 489 18.90 4.47 38.06
N VAL A 490 19.42 5.58 37.54
CA VAL A 490 18.59 6.71 37.09
C VAL A 490 17.64 6.26 35.98
N ARG A 491 18.13 5.51 34.98
CA ARG A 491 17.27 4.96 33.93
C ARG A 491 16.19 4.04 34.47
N ARG A 492 16.52 3.14 35.41
CA ARG A 492 15.54 2.28 36.08
C ARG A 492 14.48 3.11 36.82
N LEU A 493 14.90 4.15 37.55
CA LEU A 493 14.00 5.07 38.24
C LEU A 493 13.04 5.75 37.27
N LEU A 494 13.53 6.30 36.16
CA LEU A 494 12.70 6.97 35.14
C LEU A 494 11.65 6.01 34.56
N VAL A 495 12.08 4.81 34.17
CA VAL A 495 11.25 3.82 33.47
C VAL A 495 10.14 3.23 34.34
N ASP A 496 10.36 3.18 35.65
CA ASP A 496 9.39 2.75 36.67
C ASP A 496 8.30 3.79 36.97
N CYS A 497 8.42 5.01 36.44
CA CYS A 497 7.46 6.09 36.70
C CYS A 497 6.34 6.13 35.65
N ARG A 498 5.15 6.61 36.06
CA ARG A 498 4.04 6.88 35.12
C ARG A 498 4.27 8.14 34.30
N GLU A 499 4.94 9.12 34.90
CA GLU A 499 5.27 10.41 34.32
C GLU A 499 6.47 11.01 35.04
N VAL A 500 7.22 11.85 34.34
CA VAL A 500 8.33 12.62 34.87
C VAL A 500 8.01 14.11 34.72
N VAL A 501 7.94 14.81 35.84
CA VAL A 501 7.79 16.27 35.87
C VAL A 501 9.16 16.88 36.09
N VAL A 502 9.60 17.74 35.17
CA VAL A 502 10.93 18.36 35.22
C VAL A 502 10.78 19.85 35.49
N SER A 503 11.34 20.31 36.62
CA SER A 503 11.42 21.74 36.93
C SER A 503 12.67 22.35 36.29
N LEU A 504 12.47 23.40 35.48
CA LEU A 504 13.55 24.15 34.84
C LEU A 504 13.97 25.39 35.63
N THR A 505 13.58 25.47 36.90
CA THR A 505 13.78 26.64 37.77
C THR A 505 14.44 26.25 39.08
N GLY A 506 15.30 27.12 39.59
CA GLY A 506 16.15 26.86 40.75
C GLY A 506 17.55 26.40 40.36
N GLY A 507 18.47 26.40 41.33
CA GLY A 507 19.86 26.02 41.09
C GLY A 507 20.63 26.95 40.14
N THR A 508 21.79 26.49 39.73
CA THR A 508 22.65 27.11 38.72
C THR A 508 22.25 26.66 37.31
N THR A 509 22.81 27.30 36.28
CA THR A 509 22.62 26.90 34.87
C THR A 509 23.03 25.44 34.61
N ALA A 510 24.09 24.93 35.23
CA ALA A 510 24.50 23.54 35.01
C ALA A 510 23.51 22.53 35.64
N LEU A 511 22.88 22.87 36.78
CA LEU A 511 21.83 22.03 37.38
C LEU A 511 20.56 22.03 36.53
N GLN A 512 20.17 23.19 35.97
CA GLN A 512 19.04 23.28 35.04
C GLN A 512 19.30 22.50 33.74
N PHE A 513 20.52 22.62 33.20
CA PHE A 513 20.96 21.78 32.07
C PHE A 513 20.87 20.30 32.42
N GLY A 514 21.25 19.92 33.65
CA GLY A 514 21.15 18.53 34.08
C GLY A 514 19.71 18.02 34.14
N ALA A 515 18.78 18.86 34.60
CA ALA A 515 17.35 18.53 34.60
C ALA A 515 16.84 18.31 33.17
N GLU A 516 17.31 19.13 32.22
CA GLU A 516 17.00 19.01 30.80
C GLU A 516 17.61 17.76 30.13
N GLU A 517 18.81 17.33 30.54
CA GLU A 517 19.38 16.06 30.05
C GLU A 517 18.61 14.85 30.59
N ILE A 518 18.17 14.88 31.86
CA ILE A 518 17.29 13.84 32.42
C ILE A 518 15.94 13.83 31.69
N ARG A 519 15.39 15.02 31.35
CA ARG A 519 14.18 15.16 30.54
C ARG A 519 14.32 14.42 29.20
N ARG A 520 15.39 14.69 28.47
CA ARG A 520 15.69 14.04 27.17
C ARG A 520 15.85 12.53 27.31
N GLU A 521 16.51 12.09 28.38
CA GLU A 521 16.65 10.66 28.65
C GLU A 521 15.29 10.01 28.94
N ALA A 522 14.42 10.64 29.74
CA ALA A 522 13.07 10.14 30.01
C ALA A 522 12.24 10.01 28.73
N GLU A 523 12.29 10.99 27.83
CA GLU A 523 11.64 10.91 26.52
C GLU A 523 12.22 9.80 25.64
N ARG A 524 13.55 9.64 25.64
CA ARG A 524 14.23 8.55 24.92
C ARG A 524 13.83 7.17 25.43
N LEU A 525 13.54 7.07 26.74
CA LEU A 525 13.03 5.89 27.41
C LEU A 525 11.51 5.72 27.24
N GLY A 526 10.84 6.58 26.47
CA GLY A 526 9.41 6.50 26.18
C GLY A 526 8.50 6.82 27.37
N VAL A 527 9.02 7.52 28.39
CA VAL A 527 8.25 7.93 29.56
C VAL A 527 7.58 9.29 29.28
N PRO A 528 6.28 9.49 29.61
CA PRO A 528 5.65 10.79 29.50
C PRO A 528 6.37 11.85 30.33
N VAL A 529 6.61 13.02 29.75
CA VAL A 529 7.33 14.12 30.41
C VAL A 529 6.51 15.40 30.40
N ARG A 530 6.54 16.14 31.51
CA ARG A 530 5.96 17.48 31.66
C ARG A 530 7.00 18.46 32.19
N ARG A 531 7.17 19.59 31.52
CA ARG A 531 8.09 20.67 31.92
C ARG A 531 7.35 21.74 32.70
N ILE A 532 7.93 22.17 33.80
CA ILE A 532 7.38 23.25 34.62
C ILE A 532 8.42 24.32 34.90
N GLY A 533 7.96 25.56 35.03
CA GLY A 533 8.71 26.68 35.58
C GLY A 533 8.07 27.17 36.87
N LEU A 534 8.87 27.67 37.81
CA LEU A 534 8.40 28.29 39.04
C LEU A 534 8.83 29.74 39.09
N VAL A 535 7.87 30.61 39.36
CA VAL A 535 8.09 32.05 39.39
C VAL A 535 7.77 32.57 40.79
N ASP A 536 8.78 33.10 41.46
CA ASP A 536 8.61 33.95 42.64
C ASP A 536 8.84 35.40 42.22
N ARG A 537 7.79 36.22 42.30
CA ARG A 537 7.79 37.62 41.84
C ARG A 537 8.42 38.57 42.87
N ARG A 538 8.72 38.09 44.08
CA ARG A 538 9.35 38.90 45.15
C ARG A 538 10.80 39.23 44.79
N PRO A 539 11.38 40.33 45.28
CA PRO A 539 12.80 40.63 45.09
C PRO A 539 13.71 39.53 45.66
N ARG A 540 14.86 39.27 45.02
CA ARG A 540 15.82 38.23 45.47
C ARG A 540 16.18 38.29 46.96
N PRO A 541 16.49 39.47 47.56
CA PRO A 541 16.79 39.54 49.00
C PRO A 541 15.64 39.06 49.89
N GLU A 542 14.39 39.27 49.47
CA GLU A 542 13.22 38.79 50.19
C GLU A 542 13.04 37.27 50.05
N GLN A 543 13.35 36.72 48.87
CA GLN A 543 13.37 35.27 48.65
C GLN A 543 14.46 34.59 49.47
N GLU A 544 15.63 35.20 49.63
CA GLU A 544 16.72 34.66 50.45
C GLU A 544 16.41 34.72 51.94
N ALA A 545 15.78 35.80 52.42
CA ALA A 545 15.40 35.96 53.82
C ALA A 545 14.20 35.06 54.20
N ASN A 546 13.26 34.85 53.28
CA ASN A 546 12.10 33.98 53.48
C ASN A 546 11.85 33.08 52.25
N PRO A 547 12.62 31.98 52.12
CA PRO A 547 12.60 31.14 50.93
C PRO A 547 11.39 30.22 50.83
N TYR A 548 10.65 29.99 51.92
CA TYR A 548 9.53 29.04 51.98
C TYR A 548 8.18 29.70 51.72
N VAL A 549 8.09 30.48 50.65
CA VAL A 549 6.83 31.04 50.14
C VAL A 549 6.52 30.39 48.81
N LEU A 550 5.25 30.04 48.62
CA LEU A 550 4.81 29.29 47.45
C LEU A 550 4.87 30.16 46.19
N GLY A 551 5.70 29.76 45.23
CA GLY A 551 5.78 30.37 43.91
C GLY A 551 4.65 29.95 42.97
N GLU A 552 4.50 30.68 41.87
CA GLU A 552 3.56 30.37 40.79
C GLU A 552 4.13 29.27 39.89
N LEU A 553 3.36 28.19 39.66
CA LEU A 553 3.73 27.12 38.72
C LEU A 553 3.22 27.46 37.31
N LEU A 554 4.14 27.46 36.36
CA LEU A 554 3.88 27.58 34.93
C LEU A 554 4.10 26.23 34.25
N ASP A 555 3.08 25.72 33.56
CA ASP A 555 3.24 24.56 32.68
C ASP A 555 3.80 25.04 31.34
N LEU A 556 4.98 24.53 30.97
CA LEU A 556 5.73 24.97 29.80
C LEU A 556 5.36 24.17 28.54
N ASP A 557 4.49 23.16 28.68
CA ASP A 557 4.03 22.31 27.59
C ASP A 557 2.57 22.60 27.16
N LEU A 558 1.86 23.46 27.90
CA LEU A 558 0.58 24.01 27.43
C LEU A 558 0.82 24.95 26.26
N GLN A 559 0.34 24.57 25.07
CA GLN A 559 0.22 25.49 23.95
C GLN A 559 -0.73 26.63 24.37
N ARG A 560 -0.30 27.88 24.17
CA ARG A 560 -1.27 28.97 24.12
C ARG A 560 -2.23 28.64 22.97
N PRO A 561 -3.56 28.82 23.13
CA PRO A 561 -4.45 28.71 21.98
C PRO A 561 -3.90 29.61 20.88
N ASP A 562 -3.74 29.04 19.68
CA ASP A 562 -3.34 29.80 18.51
C ASP A 562 -4.28 31.01 18.38
N GLU A 563 -3.74 32.22 18.45
CA GLU A 563 -4.42 33.39 17.90
C GLU A 563 -4.49 33.14 16.39
N GLU A 564 -5.65 32.66 15.94
CA GLU A 564 -5.99 32.51 14.53
C GLU A 564 -5.61 33.81 13.77
N THR A 565 -4.61 33.70 12.89
CA THR A 565 -4.27 34.71 11.88
C THR A 565 -4.53 34.19 10.50
#